data_AF-A0A9W6T1P2-F1
#
_entry.id   AF-A0A9W6T1P2-F1
#
_cell.length_a   1.000
_cell.length_b   1.000
_cell.length_c   1.000
_cell.angle_alpha   90.00
_cell.angle_beta   90.00
_cell.angle_gamma   90.00
#
_symmetry.space_group_name_H-M   'P 1'
#
loop_
_entity.id
_entity.type
_entity.pdbx_description
1 polymer ?
#
loop_
_entity_poly.entity_id
_entity_poly.type
_entity_poly.pdbx_seq_one_letter_code
_entity_poly.pdbx_strand_id
1 'polypeptide(L)'
;MSIQMTLIFGTLVFEMAILTIFVLPLPHKVQDKFVLIFYKLYENQNVKIGTGFFLSLISIIFFDALRISIPSIPSDDSIDLLSTNNFGETGLFSGDKNAGTGVQANNNYIINPWEARSKKFHAQRNLYITGAVLFFAASIFTIVMLLKNTVKNKEILITIKKGQDEKGDVKRDPNELTLTEFELLKEELKKKETDAVILRKQYEGLSKSYDLAADKANLESGSINDKKSD
;
A
#
# COMPACT_ATOMS: atom_id res chain seq x y z
N MET A 1 -14.31 -23.27 8.44
CA MET A 1 -13.54 -22.02 8.61
C MET A 1 -14.41 -20.87 8.15
N SER A 2 -14.36 -19.71 8.81
CA SER A 2 -15.06 -18.51 8.32
C SER A 2 -14.59 -18.17 6.90
N ILE A 3 -15.49 -17.70 6.03
CA ILE A 3 -15.18 -17.24 4.65
C ILE A 3 -14.02 -16.26 4.63
N GLN A 4 -13.95 -15.38 5.63
CA GLN A 4 -12.86 -14.40 5.79
C GLN A 4 -11.49 -15.08 5.88
N MET A 5 -11.38 -16.17 6.65
CA MET A 5 -10.11 -16.90 6.84
C MET A 5 -9.70 -17.68 5.59
N THR A 6 -10.67 -18.20 4.84
CA THR A 6 -10.40 -18.85 3.54
C THR A 6 -9.87 -17.85 2.51
N LEU A 7 -10.42 -16.63 2.47
CA LEU A 7 -9.97 -15.59 1.55
C LEU A 7 -8.54 -15.17 1.86
N ILE A 8 -8.21 -14.90 3.13
CA ILE A 8 -6.85 -14.54 3.56
C ILE A 8 -5.87 -15.68 3.23
N PHE A 9 -6.27 -16.93 3.48
CA PHE A 9 -5.46 -18.09 3.11
C PHE A 9 -5.23 -18.19 1.60
N GLY A 10 -6.24 -17.91 0.77
CA GLY A 10 -6.11 -17.86 -0.68
C GLY A 10 -5.12 -16.79 -1.15
N THR A 11 -5.19 -15.60 -0.56
CA THR A 11 -4.21 -14.51 -0.81
C THR A 11 -2.80 -14.95 -0.43
N LEU A 12 -2.63 -15.62 0.71
CA LEU A 12 -1.33 -16.14 1.15
C LEU A 12 -0.73 -17.13 0.14
N VAL A 13 -1.52 -18.09 -0.31
CA VAL A 13 -1.07 -19.08 -1.31
C VAL A 13 -0.71 -18.41 -2.63
N PHE A 14 -1.47 -17.39 -3.04
CA PHE A 14 -1.19 -16.59 -4.23
C PHE A 14 0.13 -15.83 -4.12
N GLU A 15 0.36 -15.13 -3.00
CA GLU A 15 1.62 -14.42 -2.73
C GLU A 15 2.82 -15.37 -2.68
N MET A 16 2.65 -16.55 -2.08
CA MET A 16 3.65 -17.62 -2.07
C MET A 16 4.05 -18.07 -3.48
N ALA A 17 3.07 -18.29 -4.35
CA ALA A 17 3.31 -18.70 -5.73
C ALA A 17 4.07 -17.61 -6.49
N ILE A 18 3.63 -16.35 -6.38
CA ILE A 18 4.30 -15.20 -7.00
C ILE A 18 5.73 -15.05 -6.50
N LEU A 19 5.95 -15.14 -5.19
CA LEU A 19 7.29 -15.02 -4.61
C LEU A 19 8.20 -16.14 -5.07
N THR A 20 7.70 -17.37 -5.14
CA THR A 20 8.48 -18.51 -5.64
C THR A 20 8.91 -18.28 -7.09
N ILE A 21 8.02 -17.76 -7.93
CA ILE A 21 8.32 -17.42 -9.33
C ILE A 21 9.36 -16.30 -9.40
N PHE A 22 9.27 -15.29 -8.53
CA PHE A 22 10.18 -14.14 -8.53
C PHE A 22 11.56 -14.39 -7.90
N VAL A 23 11.64 -15.30 -6.93
CA VAL A 23 12.90 -15.68 -6.26
C VAL A 23 13.76 -16.58 -7.14
N LEU A 24 13.16 -17.31 -8.09
CA LEU A 24 13.96 -18.05 -9.07
C LEU A 24 14.88 -17.07 -9.84
N PRO A 25 16.14 -17.45 -10.10
CA PRO A 25 17.02 -16.65 -10.95
C PRO A 25 16.54 -16.72 -12.41
N LEU A 26 15.55 -15.91 -12.77
CA LEU A 26 14.97 -15.91 -14.12
C LEU A 26 15.97 -15.34 -15.15
N PRO A 27 15.99 -15.89 -16.38
CA PRO A 27 16.77 -15.32 -17.47
C PRO A 27 16.32 -13.88 -17.78
N HIS A 28 17.27 -13.02 -18.17
CA HIS A 28 17.07 -11.57 -18.33
C HIS A 28 15.82 -11.19 -19.13
N LYS A 29 15.59 -11.84 -20.27
CA LYS A 29 14.45 -11.57 -21.15
C LYS A 29 13.09 -11.77 -20.46
N VAL A 30 13.04 -12.62 -19.44
CA VAL A 30 11.82 -12.90 -18.69
C VAL A 30 11.69 -11.95 -17.51
N GLN A 31 12.82 -11.58 -16.87
CA GLN A 31 12.84 -10.53 -15.84
C GLN A 31 12.27 -9.21 -16.39
N ASP A 32 12.71 -8.78 -17.58
CA ASP A 32 12.25 -7.54 -18.23
C ASP A 32 10.73 -7.53 -18.42
N LYS A 33 10.17 -8.63 -18.92
CA LYS A 33 8.73 -8.78 -19.12
C LYS A 33 7.96 -8.69 -17.80
N PHE A 34 8.45 -9.35 -16.75
CA PHE A 34 7.79 -9.31 -15.45
C PHE A 34 7.88 -7.93 -14.79
N VAL A 35 9.02 -7.23 -14.85
CA VAL A 35 9.13 -5.85 -14.36
C VAL A 35 8.16 -4.95 -15.12
N LEU A 36 8.07 -5.08 -16.45
CA LEU A 36 7.17 -4.27 -17.28
C LEU A 36 5.70 -4.52 -16.90
N ILE A 37 5.31 -5.79 -16.77
CA ILE A 37 3.95 -6.16 -16.35
C ILE A 37 3.63 -5.58 -14.97
N PHE A 38 4.54 -5.72 -14.01
CA PHE A 38 4.36 -5.16 -12.67
C PHE A 38 4.28 -3.63 -12.68
N TYR A 39 5.12 -2.97 -13.48
CA TYR A 39 5.13 -1.52 -13.62
C TYR A 39 3.82 -1.02 -14.22
N LYS A 40 3.37 -1.63 -15.34
CA LYS A 40 2.09 -1.30 -15.98
C LYS A 40 0.90 -1.57 -15.06
N LEU A 41 0.97 -2.61 -14.24
CA LEU A 41 -0.06 -2.92 -13.27
C LEU A 41 -0.12 -1.87 -12.15
N TYR A 42 1.03 -1.40 -11.65
CA TYR A 42 1.12 -0.43 -10.56
C TYR A 42 0.92 1.04 -11.01
N GLU A 43 1.13 1.34 -12.29
CA GLU A 43 0.89 2.65 -12.88
C GLU A 43 -0.60 2.99 -12.99
N ASN A 44 -1.45 1.97 -13.10
CA ASN A 44 -2.90 2.17 -13.06
C ASN A 44 -3.33 2.72 -11.69
N GLN A 45 -3.92 3.92 -11.71
CA GLN A 45 -4.40 4.60 -10.50
C GLN A 45 -5.36 3.70 -9.69
N ASN A 46 -6.29 3.01 -10.35
CA ASN A 46 -7.24 2.12 -9.69
C ASN A 46 -6.55 0.99 -8.91
N VAL A 47 -5.48 0.42 -9.46
CA VAL A 47 -4.73 -0.67 -8.81
C VAL A 47 -3.91 -0.15 -7.65
N LYS A 48 -3.31 1.04 -7.80
CA LYS A 48 -2.54 1.68 -6.72
C LYS A 48 -3.42 1.98 -5.49
N ILE A 49 -4.59 2.57 -5.70
CA ILE A 49 -5.55 2.82 -4.62
C ILE A 49 -6.06 1.47 -4.05
N GLY A 50 -6.43 0.52 -4.92
CA GLY A 50 -6.96 -0.78 -4.49
C GLY A 50 -5.97 -1.58 -3.64
N THR A 51 -4.69 -1.60 -4.04
CA THR A 51 -3.62 -2.29 -3.30
C THR A 51 -3.36 -1.61 -1.96
N GLY A 52 -3.35 -0.27 -1.91
CA GLY A 52 -3.19 0.48 -0.66
C GLY A 52 -4.35 0.27 0.31
N PHE A 53 -5.59 0.26 -0.19
CA PHE A 53 -6.77 -0.04 0.62
C PHE A 53 -6.76 -1.47 1.16
N PHE A 54 -6.44 -2.45 0.31
CA PHE A 54 -6.34 -3.85 0.70
C PHE A 54 -5.26 -4.09 1.75
N LEU A 55 -4.07 -3.50 1.56
CA LEU A 55 -2.97 -3.59 2.52
C LEU A 55 -3.34 -2.93 3.86
N SER A 56 -4.05 -1.81 3.83
CA SER A 56 -4.57 -1.14 5.03
C SER A 56 -5.58 -2.02 5.79
N LEU A 57 -6.51 -2.66 5.08
CA LEU A 57 -7.50 -3.57 5.66
C LEU A 57 -6.82 -4.78 6.34
N ILE A 58 -5.83 -5.39 5.69
CA ILE A 58 -5.07 -6.49 6.30
C ILE A 58 -4.27 -6.00 7.50
N SER A 59 -3.68 -4.80 7.42
CA SER A 59 -2.93 -4.21 8.52
C SER A 59 -3.81 -3.96 9.74
N ILE A 60 -5.02 -3.43 9.58
CA ILE A 60 -5.92 -3.20 10.73
C ILE A 60 -6.37 -4.52 11.38
N ILE A 61 -6.69 -5.56 10.60
CA ILE A 61 -7.01 -6.89 11.14
C ILE A 61 -5.80 -7.51 11.84
N PHE A 62 -4.60 -7.31 11.29
CA PHE A 62 -3.37 -7.78 11.89
C PHE A 62 -3.08 -7.08 13.22
N PHE A 63 -3.25 -5.75 13.31
CA PHE A 63 -3.09 -5.01 14.56
C PHE A 63 -4.11 -5.41 15.62
N ASP A 64 -5.36 -5.67 15.23
CA ASP A 64 -6.39 -6.20 16.14
C ASP A 64 -5.98 -7.57 16.69
N ALA A 65 -5.56 -8.49 15.81
CA ALA A 65 -5.06 -9.80 16.20
C ALA A 65 -3.78 -9.72 17.06
N LEU A 66 -2.89 -8.76 16.79
CA LEU A 66 -1.68 -8.51 17.58
C LEU A 66 -2.03 -8.06 19.00
N ARG A 67 -2.96 -7.10 19.14
CA ARG A 67 -3.37 -6.59 20.45
C ARG A 67 -3.99 -7.67 21.32
N ILE A 68 -4.79 -8.58 20.74
CA ILE A 68 -5.36 -9.70 21.51
C ILE A 68 -4.30 -10.78 21.81
N SER A 69 -3.35 -11.01 20.91
CA SER A 69 -2.37 -12.10 21.06
C SER A 69 -1.20 -11.75 21.98
N ILE A 70 -0.79 -10.49 22.03
CA ILE A 70 0.28 -10.05 22.94
C ILE A 70 -0.36 -9.83 24.31
N PRO A 71 0.03 -10.57 25.37
CA PRO A 71 -0.42 -10.28 26.70
C PRO A 71 0.12 -8.90 27.09
N SER A 72 -0.74 -7.89 27.17
CA SER A 72 -0.38 -6.64 27.84
C SER A 72 0.11 -6.99 29.24
N ILE A 73 1.37 -6.70 29.52
CA ILE A 73 1.94 -6.83 30.87
C ILE A 73 1.06 -5.96 31.77
N PRO A 74 0.46 -6.52 32.83
CA PRO A 74 -0.32 -5.72 33.75
C PRO A 74 0.64 -4.69 34.38
N SER A 75 0.41 -3.41 34.15
CA SER A 75 0.86 -2.39 35.08
C SER A 75 0.05 -2.62 36.36
N ASP A 76 0.71 -2.98 37.46
CA ASP A 76 0.16 -3.16 38.82
C ASP A 76 -1.07 -2.24 39.04
N ASP A 77 -2.29 -2.75 39.19
CA ASP A 77 -2.86 -3.18 40.48
C ASP A 77 -4.09 -4.11 40.29
N SER A 78 -3.99 -5.15 39.46
CA SER A 78 -4.92 -6.30 39.56
C SER A 78 -4.25 -7.57 39.05
N ILE A 79 -3.38 -8.09 39.91
CA ILE A 79 -2.92 -9.47 39.88
C ILE A 79 -4.16 -10.36 40.10
N ASP A 80 -4.82 -10.83 39.02
CA ASP A 80 -5.56 -12.09 39.06
C ASP A 80 -5.90 -12.72 37.69
N LEU A 81 -4.94 -12.83 36.77
CA LEU A 81 -5.17 -13.63 35.55
C LEU A 81 -3.93 -14.36 35.01
N LEU A 82 -2.89 -14.46 35.85
CA LEU A 82 -1.72 -15.30 35.66
C LEU A 82 -1.34 -16.01 36.98
N SER A 83 -2.33 -16.52 37.71
CA SER A 83 -2.06 -17.59 38.69
C SER A 83 -1.93 -18.92 37.93
N THR A 84 -0.69 -19.22 37.57
CA THR A 84 -0.23 -20.56 37.26
C THR A 84 -0.33 -21.40 38.54
N ASN A 85 -0.91 -22.60 38.42
CA ASN A 85 -0.99 -23.70 39.40
C ASN A 85 -2.23 -23.75 40.30
N ASN A 86 -3.39 -24.08 39.73
CA ASN A 86 -4.31 -25.02 40.39
C ASN A 86 -5.03 -25.86 39.32
N PHE A 87 -4.38 -26.97 38.97
CA PHE A 87 -5.07 -28.15 38.48
C PHE A 87 -5.79 -28.75 39.70
N GLY A 88 -7.01 -28.29 39.96
CA GLY A 88 -7.73 -28.65 41.17
C GLY A 88 -9.15 -28.11 41.15
N GLU A 89 -10.06 -28.94 40.69
CA GLU A 89 -11.31 -29.24 41.39
C GLU A 89 -11.85 -28.14 42.32
N THR A 90 -12.86 -27.40 41.87
CA THR A 90 -14.05 -26.97 42.63
C THR A 90 -14.75 -25.84 41.88
N GLY A 91 -16.03 -26.05 41.58
CA GLY A 91 -16.84 -25.10 40.78
C GLY A 91 -18.07 -25.71 40.14
N LEU A 92 -18.43 -26.95 40.48
CA LEU A 92 -19.80 -27.42 40.42
C LEU A 92 -20.36 -27.29 41.84
N PHE A 93 -21.54 -26.66 41.97
CA PHE A 93 -22.30 -26.46 43.21
C PHE A 93 -21.86 -25.31 44.14
N SER A 94 -22.26 -24.10 43.80
CA SER A 94 -22.83 -23.17 44.79
C SER A 94 -24.16 -22.67 44.25
N GLY A 95 -25.22 -23.39 44.60
CA GLY A 95 -26.52 -22.75 44.70
C GLY A 95 -26.50 -21.85 45.91
N ASP A 96 -27.01 -20.63 45.77
CA ASP A 96 -27.86 -20.12 46.83
C ASP A 96 -29.01 -19.28 46.31
N LYS A 97 -30.12 -19.47 47.01
CA LYS A 97 -31.45 -18.94 46.78
C LYS A 97 -31.44 -17.48 47.24
N ASN A 98 -31.90 -16.54 46.41
CA ASN A 98 -32.76 -15.42 46.83
C ASN A 98 -33.04 -14.49 45.65
N ALA A 99 -34.32 -14.31 45.38
CA ALA A 99 -34.87 -13.40 44.39
C ALA A 99 -34.96 -11.98 44.98
N GLY A 100 -34.73 -10.96 44.14
CA GLY A 100 -35.24 -9.61 44.39
C GLY A 100 -34.32 -8.46 43.98
N THR A 101 -34.86 -7.58 43.12
CA THR A 101 -34.55 -6.15 42.97
C THR A 101 -33.21 -5.70 42.36
N GLY A 102 -33.26 -5.42 41.05
CA GLY A 102 -32.99 -4.08 40.49
C GLY A 102 -31.67 -3.36 40.83
N VAL A 103 -30.80 -3.31 39.82
CA VAL A 103 -29.76 -2.28 39.57
C VAL A 103 -28.59 -2.25 40.58
N GLN A 104 -27.54 -3.02 40.25
CA GLN A 104 -26.16 -2.54 40.33
C GLN A 104 -25.33 -3.16 39.21
N ALA A 105 -24.88 -2.30 38.29
CA ALA A 105 -23.90 -2.65 37.27
C ALA A 105 -22.58 -2.98 37.98
N ASN A 106 -22.20 -4.25 37.98
CA ASN A 106 -20.86 -4.68 38.31
C ASN A 106 -20.32 -5.45 37.10
N ASN A 107 -19.22 -4.96 36.54
CA ASN A 107 -18.53 -5.44 35.34
C ASN A 107 -17.83 -6.81 35.58
N ASN A 108 -18.48 -7.71 36.30
CA ASN A 108 -18.03 -9.09 36.46
C ASN A 108 -18.56 -9.91 35.28
N TYR A 109 -17.92 -9.72 34.12
CA TYR A 109 -17.96 -10.76 33.11
C TYR A 109 -17.28 -11.97 33.76
N ILE A 110 -18.06 -12.95 34.23
CA ILE A 110 -17.52 -14.28 34.48
C ILE A 110 -17.09 -14.78 33.10
N ILE A 111 -15.87 -14.44 32.71
CA ILE A 111 -15.30 -14.90 31.45
C ILE A 111 -15.04 -16.37 31.70
N ASN A 112 -15.88 -17.23 31.12
CA ASN A 112 -15.62 -18.66 31.11
C ASN A 112 -14.15 -18.86 30.69
N PRO A 113 -13.29 -19.47 31.51
CA PRO A 113 -11.86 -19.58 31.20
C PRO A 113 -11.62 -20.24 29.83
N TRP A 114 -12.54 -21.11 29.44
CA TRP A 114 -12.60 -21.77 28.14
C TRP A 114 -12.91 -20.82 26.98
N GLU A 115 -13.80 -19.84 27.17
CA GLU A 115 -14.08 -18.81 26.16
C GLU A 115 -12.91 -17.85 26.01
N ALA A 116 -12.30 -17.42 27.12
CA ALA A 116 -11.10 -16.57 27.09
C ALA A 116 -9.96 -17.27 26.34
N ARG A 117 -9.74 -18.55 26.64
CA ARG A 117 -8.71 -19.38 26.00
C ARG A 117 -9.01 -19.63 24.52
N SER A 118 -10.28 -19.87 24.16
CA SER A 118 -10.71 -20.04 22.78
C SER A 118 -10.50 -18.77 21.94
N LYS A 119 -10.88 -17.60 22.48
CA LYS A 119 -10.64 -16.30 21.83
C LYS A 119 -9.15 -16.05 21.58
N LYS A 120 -8.29 -16.35 22.57
CA LYS A 120 -6.83 -16.27 22.40
C LYS A 120 -6.31 -17.22 21.33
N PHE A 121 -6.76 -18.47 21.31
CA PHE A 121 -6.37 -19.45 20.30
C PHE A 121 -6.77 -19.01 18.88
N HIS A 122 -7.99 -18.49 18.71
CA HIS A 122 -8.44 -18.00 17.42
C HIS A 122 -7.69 -16.75 16.96
N ALA A 123 -7.41 -15.81 17.86
CA ALA A 123 -6.63 -14.62 17.54
C ALA A 123 -5.18 -14.95 17.18
N GLN A 124 -4.52 -15.84 17.94
CA GLN A 124 -3.17 -16.31 17.65
C GLN A 124 -3.11 -16.98 16.26
N ARG A 125 -4.14 -17.77 15.92
CA ARG A 125 -4.21 -18.42 14.61
C ARG A 125 -4.35 -17.42 13.49
N ASN A 126 -5.30 -16.50 13.64
CA ASN A 126 -5.58 -15.50 12.63
C ASN A 126 -4.40 -14.55 12.46
N LEU A 127 -3.67 -14.23 13.55
CA LEU A 127 -2.48 -13.39 13.57
C LEU A 127 -1.35 -13.95 12.69
N TYR A 128 -1.03 -15.24 12.78
CA TYR A 128 0.09 -15.77 11.99
C TYR A 128 -0.23 -15.74 10.49
N ILE A 129 -1.48 -15.99 10.09
CA ILE A 129 -1.88 -15.98 8.68
C ILE A 129 -1.84 -14.54 8.15
N THR A 130 -2.47 -13.58 8.83
CA THR A 130 -2.43 -12.18 8.39
C THR A 130 -1.02 -11.59 8.46
N GLY A 131 -0.22 -11.97 9.45
CA GLY A 131 1.19 -11.57 9.55
C GLY A 131 2.03 -12.10 8.40
N ALA A 132 1.83 -13.36 8.00
CA ALA A 132 2.51 -13.96 6.86
C ALA A 132 2.16 -13.24 5.55
N VAL A 133 0.88 -12.94 5.31
CA VAL A 133 0.43 -12.17 4.14
C VAL A 133 1.12 -10.80 4.08
N LEU A 134 1.14 -10.08 5.20
CA LEU A 134 1.74 -8.75 5.27
C LEU A 134 3.26 -8.80 5.04
N PHE A 135 3.93 -9.84 5.54
CA PHE A 135 5.35 -10.09 5.28
C PHE A 135 5.64 -10.40 3.80
N PHE A 136 4.79 -11.19 3.13
CA PHE A 136 4.98 -11.48 1.71
C PHE A 136 4.67 -10.28 0.83
N ALA A 137 3.67 -9.46 1.16
CA ALA A 137 3.43 -8.20 0.48
C ALA A 137 4.68 -7.30 0.49
N ALA A 138 5.34 -7.16 1.65
CA ALA A 138 6.60 -6.43 1.75
C ALA A 138 7.74 -7.10 0.97
N SER A 139 7.84 -8.43 1.02
CA SER A 139 8.85 -9.20 0.30
C SER A 139 8.74 -9.04 -1.22
N ILE A 140 7.50 -9.05 -1.76
CA ILE A 140 7.24 -8.83 -3.19
C ILE A 140 7.74 -7.44 -3.60
N PHE A 141 7.45 -6.41 -2.80
CA PHE A 141 7.94 -5.05 -3.08
C PHE A 141 9.47 -4.99 -3.13
N THR A 142 10.16 -5.61 -2.16
CA THR A 142 11.63 -5.66 -2.12
C THR A 142 12.20 -6.39 -3.33
N ILE A 143 11.62 -7.51 -3.73
CA ILE A 143 12.12 -8.28 -4.87
C ILE A 143 11.89 -7.55 -6.19
N VAL A 144 10.74 -6.90 -6.39
CA VAL A 144 10.48 -6.07 -7.58
C VAL A 144 11.48 -4.92 -7.67
N MET A 145 11.79 -4.27 -6.54
CA MET A 145 12.82 -3.22 -6.47
C MET A 145 14.21 -3.75 -6.86
N LEU A 146 14.59 -4.95 -6.37
CA LEU A 146 15.85 -5.59 -6.70
C LEU A 146 15.92 -5.99 -8.18
N LEU A 147 14.83 -6.57 -8.72
CA LEU A 147 14.73 -6.95 -10.12
C LEU A 147 14.92 -5.73 -11.03
N LYS A 148 14.26 -4.61 -10.70
CA LYS A 148 14.41 -3.34 -11.41
C LYS A 148 15.86 -2.86 -11.45
N ASN A 149 16.57 -2.93 -10.33
CA ASN A 149 17.98 -2.54 -10.26
C ASN A 149 18.86 -3.49 -11.08
N THR A 150 18.57 -4.78 -11.05
CA THR A 150 19.32 -5.80 -11.79
C THR A 150 19.14 -5.65 -13.29
N VAL A 151 17.91 -5.41 -13.76
CA VAL A 151 17.60 -5.17 -15.17
C VAL A 151 18.32 -3.92 -15.67
N LYS A 152 18.20 -2.80 -14.95
CA LYS A 152 18.91 -1.55 -15.28
C LYS A 152 20.43 -1.74 -15.37
N ASN A 153 21.01 -2.46 -14.41
CA ASN A 153 22.45 -2.72 -14.42
C ASN A 153 22.87 -3.57 -15.63
N LYS A 154 22.08 -4.59 -15.98
CA LYS A 154 22.34 -5.42 -17.16
C LYS A 154 22.19 -4.64 -18.47
N GLU A 155 21.23 -3.72 -18.54
CA GLU A 155 21.06 -2.83 -19.69
C GLU A 155 22.28 -1.92 -19.89
N ILE A 156 22.80 -1.31 -18.82
CA ILE A 156 24.05 -0.51 -18.85
C ILE A 156 25.26 -1.36 -19.28
N LEU A 157 25.34 -2.63 -18.86
CA LEU A 157 26.42 -3.51 -19.30
C LEU A 157 26.33 -3.85 -20.79
N ILE A 158 25.12 -3.97 -21.34
CA ILE A 158 24.92 -4.20 -22.77
C ILE A 158 25.34 -2.96 -23.57
N THR A 159 25.01 -1.75 -23.13
CA THR A 159 25.42 -0.52 -23.81
C THR A 159 26.93 -0.29 -23.75
N ILE A 160 27.56 -0.55 -22.61
CA ILE A 160 29.03 -0.47 -22.46
C ILE A 160 29.73 -1.50 -23.34
N LYS A 161 29.23 -2.75 -23.40
CA LYS A 161 29.81 -3.77 -24.29
C LYS A 161 29.70 -3.37 -25.75
N LYS A 162 28.52 -2.91 -26.18
CA LYS A 162 28.32 -2.37 -27.53
C LYS A 162 29.26 -1.19 -27.82
N GLY A 163 29.48 -0.29 -26.86
CA GLY A 163 30.42 0.83 -26.99
C GLY A 163 31.91 0.46 -26.84
N GLN A 164 32.24 -0.71 -26.30
CA GLN A 164 33.61 -1.24 -26.26
C GLN A 164 33.98 -1.99 -27.54
N ASP A 165 32.99 -2.60 -28.20
CA ASP A 165 33.15 -3.14 -29.56
C ASP A 165 33.40 -2.02 -30.59
N GLU A 166 33.06 -0.76 -30.27
CA GLU A 166 33.27 0.44 -31.12
C GLU A 166 34.71 1.02 -31.12
N LYS A 167 35.70 0.35 -30.52
CA LYS A 167 37.13 0.66 -30.76
C LYS A 167 37.72 0.01 -32.02
N GLY A 168 36.91 -0.68 -32.81
CA GLY A 168 37.24 -1.14 -34.16
C GLY A 168 36.06 -0.88 -35.09
N ASP A 169 36.24 0.12 -35.97
CA ASP A 169 35.46 0.44 -37.16
C ASP A 169 33.94 0.73 -37.04
N VAL A 170 33.61 1.92 -37.52
CA VAL A 170 32.27 2.51 -37.63
C VAL A 170 31.33 1.62 -38.46
N LYS A 171 30.26 1.11 -37.84
CA LYS A 171 28.95 0.93 -38.48
C LYS A 171 27.81 1.24 -37.51
N ARG A 172 27.26 2.46 -37.66
CA ARG A 172 25.91 2.79 -37.22
C ARG A 172 24.92 2.03 -38.11
N ASP A 173 24.18 1.11 -37.52
CA ASP A 173 22.86 0.69 -38.03
C ASP A 173 21.90 0.47 -36.84
N PRO A 174 20.91 1.34 -36.64
CA PRO A 174 19.93 1.28 -35.57
C PRO A 174 18.58 0.73 -36.06
N ASN A 175 18.12 -0.43 -35.55
CA ASN A 175 16.69 -0.81 -35.46
C ASN A 175 16.62 -2.20 -34.80
N GLU A 176 15.66 -2.53 -33.93
CA GLU A 176 14.24 -2.61 -34.32
C GLU A 176 13.24 -2.50 -33.16
N LEU A 177 13.66 -2.18 -31.92
CA LEU A 177 12.73 -2.07 -30.78
C LEU A 177 12.74 -0.75 -30.00
N THR A 178 13.74 0.11 -30.17
CA THR A 178 13.85 1.37 -29.43
C THR A 178 13.51 2.61 -30.25
N LEU A 179 13.48 2.52 -31.58
CA LEU A 179 13.15 3.65 -32.47
C LEU A 179 11.67 4.00 -32.41
N THR A 180 10.78 3.01 -32.31
CA THR A 180 9.33 3.22 -32.15
C THR A 180 8.99 3.88 -30.82
N GLU A 181 9.57 3.41 -29.71
CA GLU A 181 9.35 4.02 -28.39
C GLU A 181 9.95 5.42 -28.32
N PHE A 182 11.10 5.67 -28.92
CA PHE A 182 11.73 6.99 -28.95
C PHE A 182 10.96 7.99 -29.82
N GLU A 183 10.42 7.55 -30.96
CA GLU A 183 9.54 8.37 -31.80
C GLU A 183 8.21 8.67 -31.10
N LEU A 184 7.61 7.68 -30.43
CA LEU A 184 6.40 7.86 -29.62
C LEU A 184 6.65 8.80 -28.43
N LEU A 185 7.76 8.65 -27.71
CA LEU A 185 8.13 9.56 -26.62
C LEU A 185 8.37 10.98 -27.12
N LYS A 186 9.02 11.14 -28.29
CA LYS A 186 9.26 12.45 -28.90
C LYS A 186 7.94 13.11 -29.34
N GLU A 187 7.00 12.33 -29.84
CA GLU A 187 5.65 12.80 -30.17
C GLU A 187 4.88 13.21 -28.91
N GLU A 188 4.95 12.42 -27.82
CA GLU A 188 4.31 12.74 -26.54
C GLU A 188 4.90 14.01 -25.91
N LEU A 189 6.22 14.18 -25.96
CA LEU A 189 6.91 15.36 -25.44
C LEU A 189 6.46 16.62 -26.19
N LYS A 190 6.34 16.53 -27.53
CA LYS A 190 5.84 17.62 -28.36
C LYS A 190 4.39 17.97 -28.04
N LYS A 191 3.52 16.97 -27.80
CA LYS A 191 2.12 17.20 -27.37
C LYS A 191 2.04 17.90 -26.01
N LYS A 192 2.82 17.44 -25.02
CA LYS A 192 2.89 18.07 -23.70
C LYS A 192 3.41 19.52 -23.77
N GLU A 193 4.37 19.79 -24.64
CA GLU A 193 4.89 21.15 -24.87
C GLU A 193 3.82 22.06 -25.51
N THR A 194 3.10 21.58 -26.52
CA THR A 194 1.98 22.34 -27.11
C THR A 194 0.86 22.59 -26.11
N ASP A 195 0.51 21.61 -25.29
CA ASP A 195 -0.53 21.75 -24.26
C ASP A 195 -0.12 22.76 -23.19
N ALA A 196 1.15 22.75 -22.77
CA ALA A 196 1.68 23.75 -21.83
C ALA A 196 1.62 25.18 -22.38
N VAL A 197 1.89 25.36 -23.67
CA VAL A 197 1.78 26.66 -24.37
C VAL A 197 0.31 27.09 -24.47
N ILE A 198 -0.60 26.18 -24.81
CA ILE A 198 -2.05 26.45 -24.88
C ILE A 198 -2.58 26.85 -23.50
N LEU A 199 -2.22 26.11 -22.44
CA LEU A 199 -2.61 26.41 -21.06
C LEU A 199 -2.08 27.78 -20.61
N ARG A 200 -0.84 28.13 -20.96
CA ARG A 200 -0.30 29.48 -20.71
C ARG A 200 -1.12 30.55 -21.40
N LYS A 201 -1.47 30.36 -22.67
CA LYS A 201 -2.30 31.31 -23.43
C LYS A 201 -3.71 31.44 -22.86
N GLN A 202 -4.31 30.34 -22.40
CA GLN A 202 -5.60 30.36 -21.73
C GLN A 202 -5.54 31.10 -20.39
N TYR A 203 -4.49 30.87 -19.60
CA TYR A 203 -4.25 31.58 -18.34
C TYR A 203 -4.07 33.08 -18.57
N GLU A 204 -3.26 33.49 -19.55
CA GLU A 204 -3.08 34.90 -19.91
C GLU A 204 -4.39 35.54 -20.39
N GLY A 205 -5.19 34.82 -21.18
CA GLY A 205 -6.51 35.26 -21.61
C GLY A 205 -7.47 35.46 -20.43
N LEU A 206 -7.45 34.52 -19.47
CA LEU A 206 -8.25 34.60 -18.25
C LEU A 206 -7.81 35.76 -17.36
N SER A 207 -6.50 35.93 -17.15
CA SER A 207 -5.94 37.06 -16.38
C SER A 207 -6.38 38.39 -16.97
N LYS A 208 -6.24 38.57 -18.29
CA LYS A 208 -6.70 39.79 -18.97
C LYS A 208 -8.20 40.00 -18.83
N SER A 209 -9.00 38.95 -18.90
CA SER A 209 -10.45 39.07 -18.71
C SER A 209 -10.82 39.47 -17.28
N TYR A 210 -10.05 39.00 -16.30
CA TYR A 210 -10.22 39.33 -14.89
C TYR A 210 -9.84 40.80 -14.63
N ASP A 211 -8.71 41.25 -15.17
CA ASP A 211 -8.27 42.65 -15.08
C ASP A 211 -9.30 43.58 -15.74
N LEU A 212 -9.80 43.25 -16.93
CA LEU A 212 -10.85 44.01 -17.60
C LEU A 212 -12.19 43.99 -16.85
N ALA A 213 -12.55 42.86 -16.23
CA ALA A 213 -13.75 42.77 -15.41
C ALA A 213 -13.62 43.60 -14.12
N ALA A 214 -12.43 43.60 -13.50
CA ALA A 214 -12.11 44.43 -12.36
C ALA A 214 -12.15 45.92 -12.72
N ASP A 215 -11.56 46.31 -13.85
CA ASP A 215 -11.61 47.69 -14.36
C ASP A 215 -13.04 48.14 -14.65
N LYS A 216 -13.85 47.29 -15.30
CA LYS A 216 -15.28 47.57 -15.53
C LYS A 216 -16.06 47.69 -14.23
N ALA A 217 -15.84 46.79 -13.27
CA ALA A 217 -16.47 46.86 -11.96
C ALA A 217 -16.07 48.14 -11.21
N ASN A 218 -14.81 48.57 -11.30
CA ASN A 218 -14.31 49.82 -10.72
C ASN A 218 -14.91 51.07 -11.38
N LEU A 219 -15.17 51.01 -12.70
CA LEU A 219 -15.84 52.07 -13.46
C LEU A 219 -17.35 52.16 -13.14
N GLU A 220 -18.04 51.02 -13.00
CA GLU A 220 -19.47 50.97 -12.67
C GLU A 220 -19.75 51.30 -11.19
N SER A 221 -18.80 51.04 -10.28
CA SER A 221 -18.93 51.33 -8.85
C SER A 221 -18.50 52.76 -8.45
N GLY A 222 -18.07 53.60 -9.40
CA GLY A 222 -17.85 55.03 -9.17
C GLY A 222 -16.81 55.34 -8.09
N SER A 223 -15.71 54.58 -8.00
CA SER A 223 -14.60 54.86 -7.10
C SER A 223 -13.36 55.30 -7.88
N ILE A 224 -13.25 56.61 -8.12
CA ILE A 224 -11.96 57.23 -8.41
C ILE A 224 -11.16 57.21 -7.11
N ASN A 225 -10.18 56.31 -7.01
CA ASN A 225 -9.12 56.40 -6.02
C ASN A 225 -7.78 56.55 -6.76
N ASP A 226 -7.46 57.79 -7.12
CA ASP A 226 -6.10 58.20 -7.44
C ASP A 226 -5.24 58.04 -6.17
N LYS A 227 -4.52 56.92 -6.07
CA LYS A 227 -3.43 56.74 -5.12
C LYS A 227 -2.26 56.00 -5.78
N LYS A 228 -1.68 56.59 -6.83
CA LYS A 228 -0.25 56.44 -7.12
C LYS A 228 0.30 57.47 -8.12
N SER A 229 0.19 58.74 -7.76
CA SER A 229 1.21 59.74 -8.05
C SER A 229 1.98 60.00 -6.74
N ASP A 230 2.83 59.04 -6.35
CA ASP A 230 4.01 59.19 -5.48
C ASP A 230 4.79 57.85 -5.44
#